data_AF-A0A9E2LB60-F1
#
_entry.id   AF-A0A9E2LB60-F1
#
_cell.length_a   1.000
_cell.length_b   1.000
_cell.length_c   1.000
_cell.angle_alpha   90.00
_cell.angle_beta   90.00
_cell.angle_gamma   90.00
#
_symmetry.space_group_name_H-M   'P 1'
#
loop_
_entity.id
_entity.type
_entity.pdbx_description
1 polymer ?
#
loop_
_entity_poly.entity_id
_entity_poly.type
_entity_poly.pdbx_seq_one_letter_code
_entity_poly.pdbx_strand_id
1 'polypeptide(L)'
;MRHIGLMKWMVLLCLWALLAGTTFAQEEPEALPDGPLYQAKKQMETAQLNAGFDPLEKATLHTKYANERLQEVKAMISKGKPEFVESLVKDYEKAIGGAMEEINRAQAQGRDVSEALEAVERSTKKHTEVLTDLLGKVPEEAR
;
A
#
# COMPACT_ATOMS: atom_id res chain seq x y z
N MET A 1 -24.35 -39.12 -33.53
CA MET A 1 -24.20 -38.54 -32.17
C MET A 1 -22.74 -38.61 -31.68
N ARG A 2 -21.78 -37.99 -32.39
CA ARG A 2 -20.34 -37.98 -32.03
C ARG A 2 -19.74 -36.58 -31.84
N HIS A 3 -20.56 -35.52 -31.91
CA HIS A 3 -20.10 -34.12 -31.73
C HIS A 3 -20.40 -33.55 -30.34
N ILE A 4 -21.30 -34.16 -29.56
CA ILE A 4 -21.66 -33.71 -28.20
C ILE A 4 -20.58 -34.04 -27.17
N GLY A 5 -19.78 -35.10 -27.40
CA GLY A 5 -18.67 -35.47 -26.51
C GLY A 5 -17.51 -34.48 -26.55
N LEU A 6 -17.19 -33.95 -27.73
CA LEU A 6 -16.10 -32.99 -27.92
C LEU A 6 -16.45 -31.61 -27.32
N MET A 7 -17.70 -31.16 -27.49
CA MET A 7 -18.19 -29.91 -26.93
C MET A 7 -18.21 -29.94 -25.38
N LYS A 8 -18.57 -31.09 -24.78
CA LYS A 8 -18.55 -31.27 -23.32
C LYS A 8 -17.13 -31.20 -22.74
N TRP A 9 -16.14 -31.75 -23.44
CA TRP A 9 -14.74 -31.64 -23.03
C TRP A 9 -14.16 -30.24 -23.23
N MET A 10 -14.58 -29.49 -24.25
CA MET A 10 -14.18 -28.09 -24.43
C MET A 10 -14.76 -27.18 -23.34
N VAL A 11 -16.02 -27.39 -22.93
CA VAL A 11 -16.64 -26.63 -21.83
C VAL A 11 -15.99 -26.96 -20.48
N LEU A 12 -15.63 -28.21 -20.24
CA LEU A 12 -14.87 -28.62 -19.04
C LEU A 12 -13.45 -28.04 -19.01
N LEU A 13 -12.79 -27.91 -20.18
CA LEU A 13 -11.45 -27.31 -20.29
C LEU A 13 -11.48 -25.80 -20.02
N CYS A 14 -12.52 -25.09 -20.50
CA CYS A 14 -12.73 -23.67 -20.20
C CYS A 14 -13.13 -23.43 -18.73
N LEU A 15 -13.89 -24.33 -18.10
CA LEU A 15 -14.21 -24.24 -16.67
C LEU A 15 -12.98 -24.50 -15.78
N TRP A 16 -12.04 -25.34 -16.22
CA TRP A 16 -10.75 -25.50 -15.54
C TRP A 16 -9.83 -24.29 -15.71
N ALA A 17 -9.87 -23.61 -16.87
CA ALA A 17 -9.13 -22.36 -17.08
C ALA A 17 -9.67 -21.18 -16.23
N LEU A 18 -10.94 -21.21 -15.84
CA LEU A 18 -11.56 -20.22 -14.93
C LEU A 18 -11.29 -20.48 -13.44
N LEU A 19 -10.75 -21.66 -13.08
CA LEU A 19 -10.32 -22.00 -11.71
C LEU A 19 -8.81 -21.87 -11.51
N ALA A 20 -8.04 -21.58 -12.56
CA ALA A 20 -6.71 -21.00 -12.43
C ALA A 20 -6.85 -19.52 -12.03
N GLY A 21 -7.40 -19.31 -10.84
CA GLY A 21 -7.40 -18.02 -10.17
C GLY A 21 -5.99 -17.47 -10.26
N THR A 22 -5.86 -16.35 -10.92
CA THR A 22 -4.63 -15.61 -11.08
C THR A 22 -4.18 -15.14 -9.70
N THR A 23 -3.45 -15.99 -8.97
CA THR A 23 -2.64 -15.55 -7.85
C THR A 23 -1.47 -14.75 -8.42
N PHE A 24 -1.74 -13.55 -8.92
CA PHE A 24 -0.74 -12.50 -8.96
C PHE A 24 -0.55 -12.01 -7.53
N ALA A 25 -0.02 -12.88 -6.66
CA ALA A 25 0.84 -12.42 -5.58
C ALA A 25 2.20 -12.18 -6.21
N GLN A 26 2.25 -11.22 -7.12
CA GLN A 26 3.50 -10.73 -7.67
C GLN A 26 3.99 -9.74 -6.63
N GLU A 27 5.02 -10.11 -5.87
CA GLU A 27 5.90 -9.12 -5.25
C GLU A 27 6.52 -8.33 -6.42
N GLU A 28 5.76 -7.35 -6.91
CA GLU A 28 6.25 -6.36 -7.88
C GLU A 28 7.56 -5.81 -7.31
N PRO A 29 8.63 -5.69 -8.11
CA PRO A 29 9.81 -4.96 -7.68
C PRO A 29 9.34 -3.60 -7.21
N GLU A 30 9.49 -3.33 -5.91
CA GLU A 30 8.94 -2.13 -5.29
C GLU A 30 9.44 -0.91 -6.07
N ALA A 31 8.53 -0.23 -6.77
CA ALA A 31 8.92 0.90 -7.60
C ALA A 31 9.42 1.99 -6.65
N LEU A 32 10.73 2.21 -6.68
CA LEU A 32 11.42 3.17 -5.82
C LEU A 32 11.40 4.58 -6.44
N PRO A 33 11.57 5.64 -5.63
CA PRO A 33 11.55 7.03 -6.09
C PRO A 33 12.51 7.36 -7.24
N ASP A 34 13.63 6.66 -7.32
CA ASP A 34 14.65 6.85 -8.35
C ASP A 34 14.44 5.96 -9.61
N GLY A 35 13.33 5.23 -9.66
CA GLY A 35 12.97 4.31 -10.74
C GLY A 35 11.95 4.88 -11.73
N PRO A 36 11.93 4.38 -12.98
CA PRO A 36 11.06 4.91 -14.04
C PRO A 36 9.57 4.67 -13.82
N LEU A 37 9.20 3.67 -13.01
CA LEU A 37 7.80 3.29 -12.75
C LEU A 37 7.20 3.98 -11.51
N TYR A 38 7.97 4.81 -10.81
CA TYR A 38 7.53 5.41 -9.54
C TYR A 38 6.28 6.29 -9.69
N GLN A 39 6.27 7.14 -10.72
CA GLN A 39 5.14 8.04 -10.96
C GLN A 39 3.86 7.26 -11.28
N ALA A 40 3.98 6.16 -12.02
CA ALA A 40 2.86 5.27 -12.29
C ALA A 40 2.34 4.61 -10.98
N LYS A 41 3.25 4.19 -10.09
CA LYS A 41 2.90 3.71 -8.74
C LYS A 41 2.09 4.77 -7.98
N LYS A 42 2.61 5.99 -7.83
CA LYS A 42 1.93 7.09 -7.12
C LYS A 42 0.54 7.42 -7.70
N GLN A 43 0.40 7.38 -9.03
CA GLN A 43 -0.89 7.59 -9.68
C GLN A 43 -1.88 6.47 -9.37
N MET A 44 -1.43 5.21 -9.36
CA MET A 44 -2.25 4.06 -8.97
C MET A 44 -2.66 4.14 -7.50
N GLU A 45 -1.75 4.50 -6.58
CA GLU A 45 -2.07 4.75 -5.17
C GLU A 45 -3.17 5.81 -5.02
N THR A 46 -3.00 6.93 -5.74
CA THR A 46 -3.98 8.03 -5.72
C THR A 46 -5.33 7.58 -6.28
N ALA A 47 -5.35 6.79 -7.36
CA ALA A 47 -6.58 6.24 -7.91
C ALA A 47 -7.27 5.29 -6.92
N GLN A 48 -6.52 4.48 -6.19
CA GLN A 48 -7.05 3.59 -5.15
C GLN A 48 -7.66 4.38 -3.98
N LEU A 49 -7.03 5.47 -3.53
CA LEU A 49 -7.61 6.34 -2.48
C LEU A 49 -8.88 7.06 -2.93
N ASN A 50 -8.94 7.45 -4.21
CA ASN A 50 -10.09 8.11 -4.78
C ASN A 50 -11.23 7.13 -5.11
N ALA A 51 -10.91 5.85 -5.33
CA ALA A 51 -11.88 4.81 -5.54
C ALA A 51 -12.62 4.45 -4.23
N GLY A 52 -13.81 3.88 -4.37
CA GLY A 52 -14.62 3.42 -3.24
C GLY A 52 -15.20 4.55 -2.38
N PHE A 53 -16.16 4.17 -1.54
CA PHE A 53 -16.86 5.08 -0.62
C PHE A 53 -16.66 4.72 0.85
N ASP A 54 -16.04 3.57 1.16
CA ASP A 54 -15.82 3.14 2.53
C ASP A 54 -14.62 3.88 3.16
N PRO A 55 -14.84 4.73 4.17
CA PRO A 55 -13.75 5.42 4.86
C PRO A 55 -12.78 4.49 5.61
N LEU A 56 -13.22 3.37 6.18
CA LEU A 56 -12.34 2.44 6.89
C LEU A 56 -11.41 1.69 5.94
N GLU A 57 -11.89 1.35 4.74
CA GLU A 57 -11.03 0.81 3.69
C GLU A 57 -9.97 1.83 3.25
N LYS A 58 -10.35 3.11 3.11
CA LYS A 58 -9.41 4.19 2.80
C LYS A 58 -8.40 4.43 3.91
N ALA A 59 -8.81 4.38 5.17
CA ALA A 59 -7.89 4.46 6.31
C ALA A 59 -6.84 3.34 6.27
N THR A 60 -7.26 2.14 5.87
CA THR A 60 -6.36 0.99 5.69
C THR A 60 -5.37 1.23 4.54
N LEU A 61 -5.84 1.75 3.40
CA LEU A 61 -4.97 2.10 2.26
C LEU A 61 -3.95 3.19 2.63
N HIS A 62 -4.38 4.24 3.32
CA HIS A 62 -3.49 5.29 3.82
C HIS A 62 -2.40 4.72 4.74
N THR A 63 -2.77 3.84 5.66
CA THR A 63 -1.82 3.18 6.57
C THR A 63 -0.82 2.31 5.80
N LYS A 64 -1.28 1.58 4.78
CA LYS A 64 -0.42 0.80 3.89
C LYS A 64 0.62 1.69 3.21
N TYR A 65 0.20 2.80 2.60
CA TYR A 65 1.14 3.68 1.90
C TYR A 65 2.10 4.37 2.86
N ALA A 66 1.70 4.70 4.08
CA ALA A 66 2.61 5.17 5.12
C ALA A 66 3.75 4.16 5.37
N ASN A 67 3.42 2.86 5.49
CA ASN A 67 4.44 1.83 5.63
C ASN A 67 5.37 1.76 4.40
N GLU A 68 4.81 1.83 3.18
CA GLU A 68 5.61 1.84 1.95
C GLU A 68 6.56 3.05 1.89
N ARG A 69 6.14 4.23 2.35
CA ARG A 69 7.04 5.40 2.43
C ARG A 69 8.26 5.13 3.29
N LEU A 70 8.10 4.49 4.44
CA LEU A 70 9.24 4.15 5.31
C LEU A 70 10.15 3.07 4.72
N GLN A 71 9.58 2.12 3.97
CA GLN A 71 10.35 1.14 3.21
C GLN A 71 11.18 1.81 2.10
N GLU A 72 10.59 2.77 1.38
CA GLU A 72 11.28 3.61 0.40
C GLU A 72 12.39 4.44 1.05
N VAL A 73 12.16 5.05 2.23
CA VAL A 73 13.21 5.78 2.97
C VAL A 73 14.40 4.86 3.27
N LYS A 74 14.12 3.68 3.82
CA LYS A 74 15.16 2.68 4.12
C LYS A 74 15.94 2.28 2.87
N ALA A 75 15.25 2.06 1.75
CA ALA A 75 15.88 1.70 0.49
C ALA A 75 16.75 2.85 -0.05
N MET A 76 16.27 4.10 0.00
CA MET A 76 17.02 5.27 -0.50
C MET A 76 18.28 5.54 0.32
N ILE A 77 18.20 5.48 1.66
CA ILE A 77 19.39 5.56 2.53
C ILE A 77 20.38 4.43 2.19
N SER A 78 19.90 3.20 2.03
CA SER A 78 20.77 2.04 1.70
C SER A 78 21.45 2.18 0.33
N LYS A 79 20.82 2.90 -0.61
CA LYS A 79 21.38 3.22 -1.93
C LYS A 79 22.28 4.46 -1.93
N GLY A 80 22.51 5.08 -0.76
CA GLY A 80 23.30 6.30 -0.64
C GLY A 80 22.62 7.53 -1.25
N LYS A 81 21.28 7.55 -1.28
CA LYS A 81 20.46 8.62 -1.86
C LYS A 81 19.59 9.32 -0.80
N PRO A 82 20.20 9.99 0.21
CA PRO A 82 19.46 10.62 1.30
C PRO A 82 18.58 11.79 0.84
N GLU A 83 18.78 12.33 -0.37
CA GLU A 83 18.00 13.44 -0.93
C GLU A 83 16.50 13.15 -1.08
N PHE A 84 16.09 11.87 -1.03
CA PHE A 84 14.69 11.47 -1.07
C PHE A 84 14.05 11.37 0.33
N VAL A 85 14.83 11.39 1.41
CA VAL A 85 14.33 11.10 2.76
C VAL A 85 13.28 12.12 3.19
N GLU A 86 13.57 13.42 3.04
CA GLU A 86 12.66 14.48 3.48
C GLU A 86 11.28 14.40 2.79
N SER A 87 11.25 14.19 1.47
CA SER A 87 10.00 14.12 0.72
C SER A 87 9.19 12.87 1.07
N LEU A 88 9.85 11.74 1.26
CA LEU A 88 9.20 10.49 1.66
C LEU A 88 8.64 10.55 3.09
N VAL A 89 9.34 11.21 4.02
CA VAL A 89 8.84 11.42 5.39
C VAL A 89 7.62 12.34 5.38
N LYS A 90 7.61 13.40 4.56
CA LYS A 90 6.40 14.24 4.38
C LYS A 90 5.22 13.44 3.80
N ASP A 91 5.47 12.59 2.82
CA ASP A 91 4.44 11.71 2.27
C ASP A 91 3.93 10.69 3.31
N TYR A 92 4.81 10.19 4.19
CA TYR A 92 4.45 9.32 5.30
C TYR A 92 3.51 10.02 6.28
N GLU A 93 3.86 11.24 6.70
CA GLU A 93 3.05 12.06 7.61
C GLU A 93 1.67 12.35 7.01
N LYS A 94 1.64 12.71 5.72
CA LYS A 94 0.40 12.92 4.97
C LYS A 94 -0.46 11.67 4.92
N ALA A 95 0.15 10.50 4.73
CA ALA A 95 -0.58 9.24 4.68
C ALA A 95 -1.19 8.89 6.04
N ILE A 96 -0.47 9.04 7.15
CA ILE A 96 -1.03 8.85 8.50
C ILE A 96 -2.14 9.87 8.81
N GLY A 97 -1.94 11.14 8.44
CA GLY A 97 -2.97 12.17 8.56
C GLY A 97 -4.25 11.79 7.81
N GLY A 98 -4.12 11.32 6.57
CA GLY A 98 -5.24 10.82 5.78
C GLY A 98 -5.94 9.62 6.42
N ALA A 99 -5.21 8.68 7.02
CA ALA A 99 -5.82 7.56 7.74
C ALA A 99 -6.71 8.04 8.90
N MET A 100 -6.24 9.03 9.66
CA MET A 100 -7.00 9.62 10.76
C MET A 100 -8.21 10.42 10.30
N GLU A 101 -8.09 11.18 9.21
CA GLU A 101 -9.21 11.89 8.59
C GLU A 101 -10.32 10.92 8.16
N GLU A 102 -9.94 9.80 7.57
CA GLU A 102 -10.84 8.73 7.15
C GLU A 102 -11.54 8.05 8.33
N ILE A 103 -10.80 7.73 9.40
CA ILE A 103 -11.37 7.23 10.66
C ILE A 103 -12.37 8.22 11.26
N ASN A 104 -12.01 9.50 11.33
CA ASN A 104 -12.91 10.55 11.83
C ASN A 104 -14.18 10.65 10.98
N ARG A 105 -14.07 10.48 9.66
CA ARG A 105 -15.23 10.46 8.76
C ARG A 105 -16.12 9.24 9.02
N ALA A 106 -15.54 8.06 9.21
CA ALA A 106 -16.29 6.84 9.57
C ALA A 106 -17.02 7.03 10.92
N GLN A 107 -16.35 7.63 11.90
CA GLN A 107 -16.93 7.91 13.22
C GLN A 107 -18.09 8.91 13.11
N ALA A 108 -17.95 9.98 12.30
CA ALA A 108 -19.01 10.93 12.04
C ALA A 108 -20.22 10.31 11.32
N GLN A 109 -20.02 9.21 10.60
CA GLN A 109 -21.09 8.38 10.01
C GLN A 109 -21.72 7.40 11.02
N GLY A 110 -21.32 7.43 12.30
CA GLY A 110 -21.83 6.56 13.36
C GLY A 110 -21.30 5.13 13.31
N ARG A 111 -20.20 4.88 12.58
CA ARG A 111 -19.55 3.56 12.53
C ARG A 111 -18.69 3.34 13.77
N ASP A 112 -18.57 2.08 14.18
CA ASP A 112 -17.54 1.67 15.12
C ASP A 112 -16.17 1.74 14.41
N VAL A 113 -15.25 2.47 15.02
CA VAL A 113 -13.90 2.71 14.48
C VAL A 113 -12.81 2.12 15.36
N SER A 114 -13.18 1.43 16.44
CA SER A 114 -12.24 0.95 17.47
C SER A 114 -11.14 0.06 16.85
N GLU A 115 -11.53 -0.90 16.01
CA GLU A 115 -10.58 -1.79 15.34
C GLU A 115 -9.66 -1.04 14.38
N ALA A 116 -10.19 -0.08 13.62
CA ALA A 116 -9.41 0.72 12.68
C ALA A 116 -8.40 1.62 13.41
N LEU A 117 -8.82 2.25 14.50
CA LEU A 117 -7.96 3.08 15.34
C LEU A 117 -6.83 2.24 15.95
N GLU A 118 -7.16 1.09 16.55
CA GLU A 118 -6.14 0.17 17.08
C GLU A 118 -5.18 -0.31 15.98
N ALA A 119 -5.66 -0.56 14.77
CA ALA A 119 -4.82 -0.97 13.65
C ALA A 119 -3.83 0.14 13.26
N VAL A 120 -4.29 1.39 13.16
CA VAL A 120 -3.43 2.56 12.89
C VAL A 120 -2.42 2.78 14.02
N GLU A 121 -2.84 2.65 15.28
CA GLU A 121 -1.95 2.77 16.43
C GLU A 121 -0.86 1.69 16.42
N ARG A 122 -1.23 0.42 16.18
CA ARG A 122 -0.27 -0.69 16.05
C ARG A 122 0.72 -0.44 14.91
N SER A 123 0.25 0.06 13.77
CA SER A 123 1.12 0.39 12.64
C SER A 123 2.07 1.55 13.00
N THR A 124 1.54 2.61 13.60
CA THR A 124 2.31 3.80 13.98
C THR A 124 3.37 3.49 15.03
N LYS A 125 3.09 2.56 15.95
CA LYS A 125 4.10 2.06 16.90
C LYS A 125 5.28 1.41 16.15
N LYS A 126 5.00 0.51 15.20
CA LYS A 126 6.04 -0.09 14.34
C LYS A 126 6.76 0.96 13.50
N HIS A 127 6.04 1.93 12.96
CA HIS A 127 6.62 3.03 12.20
C HIS A 127 7.58 3.87 13.04
N THR A 128 7.26 4.10 14.31
CA THR A 128 8.13 4.81 15.25
C THR A 128 9.43 4.03 15.49
N GLU A 129 9.36 2.70 15.62
CA GLU A 129 10.54 1.83 15.72
C GLU A 129 11.42 1.94 14.47
N VAL A 130 10.80 1.93 13.28
CA VAL A 130 11.51 2.10 12.00
C VAL A 130 12.15 3.49 11.89
N LEU A 131 11.41 4.56 12.16
CA LEU A 131 11.94 5.93 12.12
C LEU A 131 13.10 6.11 13.10
N THR A 132 13.04 5.50 14.28
CA THR A 132 14.13 5.52 15.26
C THR A 132 15.37 4.79 14.75
N ASP A 133 15.21 3.62 14.12
CA ASP A 133 16.31 2.89 13.46
C ASP A 133 16.93 3.69 12.31
N LEU A 134 16.10 4.40 11.53
CA LEU A 134 16.52 5.22 10.42
C LEU A 134 17.26 6.49 10.87
N LEU A 135 16.82 7.14 11.95
CA LEU A 135 17.51 8.31 12.51
C LEU A 135 18.99 8.02 12.74
N GLY A 136 19.35 6.82 13.23
CA GLY A 136 20.74 6.42 13.44
C GLY A 136 21.57 6.21 12.15
N LYS A 137 20.93 6.17 10.99
CA LYS A 137 21.55 5.83 9.68
C LYS A 137 21.53 6.97 8.67
N VAL A 138 20.73 8.01 8.90
CA VAL A 138 20.68 9.20 8.04
C VAL A 138 21.92 10.08 8.31
N PRO A 139 22.69 10.49 7.28
CA PRO A 139 23.77 11.47 7.42
C PRO A 139 23.29 12.78 8.04
N GLU A 140 24.16 13.51 8.75
CA GLU A 140 23.80 14.78 9.42
C GLU A 140 23.19 15.82 8.47
N GLU A 141 23.57 15.79 7.20
CA GLU A 141 23.07 16.71 6.17
C GLU A 141 21.60 16.47 5.78
N ALA A 142 21.03 15.33 6.16
CA ALA A 142 19.65 14.92 5.87
C ALA A 142 18.80 14.67 7.13
N ARG A 143 19.36 14.92 8.32
CA ARG A 143 18.65 14.94 9.60
C ARG A 143 17.98 16.29 9.83
#